data_AF-A0AAJ6TM75-F1
#
_entry.id   AF-A0AAJ6TM75-F1
#
_cell.length_a   1.000
_cell.length_b   1.000
_cell.length_c   1.000
_cell.angle_alpha   90.00
_cell.angle_beta   90.00
_cell.angle_gamma   90.00
#
_symmetry.space_group_name_H-M   'P 1'
#
loop_
_entity.id
_entity.type
_entity.pdbx_description
1 polymer ?
#
loop_
_entity_poly.entity_id
_entity_poly.type
_entity_poly.pdbx_seq_one_letter_code
_entity_poly.pdbx_strand_id
1 'polypeptide(L)'
;MALRPSFGPESLAFETPGGAFYTGVNDGLVLRYQPTTGWTTFAFTSPNRSIALCNGTTDPDKGPICGRPLGLAYSPFTKLLYIADAYYGLLVADSNGRLATQIATSAEGQPFVVCNALDIDPFTGNIYFTDASAVYDLRNSSKALLANDSTGRLLKYDVRTNQVTVLLRNLSVAVGVAVSKDGGFVLVSEFVGNRIRRYWLTGRNAGTSDIFLSNLNILRPNNIKRTSLGDFLIAAATVRQDSQTLVPVRVRVNELGRISATVSLEAQYGSTLISEVQQSGLS
;
A
#
# COMPACT_ATOMS: atom_id res chain seq x y z
N MET A 1 -14.59 24.55 -9.01
CA MET A 1 -15.30 23.47 -9.72
C MET A 1 -15.49 22.33 -8.72
N ALA A 2 -16.72 21.85 -8.52
CA ALA A 2 -16.97 20.78 -7.56
C ALA A 2 -16.25 19.48 -7.99
N LEU A 3 -15.71 18.74 -7.03
CA LEU A 3 -15.15 17.42 -7.29
C LEU A 3 -16.23 16.51 -7.88
N ARG A 4 -15.89 15.78 -8.94
CA ARG A 4 -16.75 14.68 -9.41
C ARG A 4 -16.68 13.54 -8.39
N PRO A 5 -17.75 12.73 -8.25
CA PRO A 5 -17.67 11.50 -7.48
C PRO A 5 -16.52 10.62 -8.00
N SER A 6 -15.65 10.20 -7.09
CA SER A 6 -14.56 9.25 -7.37
C SER A 6 -14.71 8.05 -6.43
N PHE A 7 -14.20 6.90 -6.86
CA PHE A 7 -14.41 5.61 -6.19
C PHE A 7 -13.10 4.86 -5.96
N GLY A 8 -13.15 3.84 -5.10
CA GLY A 8 -12.03 2.94 -4.85
C GLY A 8 -10.85 3.56 -4.08
N PRO A 9 -11.05 4.19 -2.91
CA PRO A 9 -9.93 4.48 -2.02
C PRO A 9 -9.20 3.17 -1.66
N GLU A 10 -7.88 3.12 -1.81
CA GLU A 10 -7.08 1.92 -1.49
C GLU A 10 -6.29 2.09 -0.20
N SER A 11 -5.53 3.18 -0.09
CA SER A 11 -4.70 3.52 1.07
C SER A 11 -5.02 4.91 1.62
N LEU A 12 -4.68 5.10 2.89
CA LEU A 12 -4.74 6.35 3.63
C LEU A 12 -3.33 6.78 4.10
N ALA A 13 -3.10 8.09 4.10
CA ALA A 13 -1.95 8.71 4.74
C ALA A 13 -2.42 9.95 5.51
N PHE A 14 -1.89 10.16 6.71
CA PHE A 14 -2.33 11.24 7.61
C PHE A 14 -1.23 12.28 7.79
N GLU A 15 -1.58 13.56 7.78
CA GLU A 15 -0.64 14.62 8.19
C GLU A 15 -0.47 14.64 9.70
N THR A 16 -1.61 14.55 10.39
CA THR A 16 -1.69 14.55 11.85
C THR A 16 -2.87 13.68 12.31
N PRO A 17 -2.81 13.14 13.54
CA PRO A 17 -3.93 12.42 14.14
C PRO A 17 -5.21 13.28 14.15
N GLY A 18 -6.29 12.76 13.55
CA GLY A 18 -7.58 13.46 13.48
C GLY A 18 -7.59 14.71 12.57
N GLY A 19 -6.50 14.98 11.86
CA GLY A 19 -6.36 16.12 10.97
C GLY A 19 -6.60 15.77 9.50
N ALA A 20 -5.88 16.47 8.62
CA ALA A 20 -5.96 16.23 7.19
C ALA A 20 -5.37 14.86 6.82
N PHE A 21 -5.97 14.21 5.84
CA PHE A 21 -5.52 12.93 5.32
C PHE A 21 -5.74 12.80 3.83
N TYR A 22 -5.06 11.83 3.23
CA TYR A 22 -4.99 11.61 1.80
C TYR A 22 -5.53 10.23 1.43
N THR A 23 -6.09 10.11 0.22
CA THR A 23 -6.40 8.81 -0.38
C THR A 23 -6.27 8.84 -1.90
N GLY A 24 -5.83 7.73 -2.47
CA GLY A 24 -5.78 7.51 -3.92
C GLY A 24 -7.06 6.88 -4.43
N VAL A 25 -7.59 7.36 -5.57
CA VAL A 25 -8.85 6.88 -6.15
C VAL A 25 -8.67 6.31 -7.56
N ASN A 26 -9.68 5.59 -8.06
CA ASN A 26 -9.64 4.86 -9.34
C ASN A 26 -9.27 5.70 -10.56
N ASP A 27 -9.61 6.99 -10.54
CA ASP A 27 -9.36 7.89 -11.66
C ASP A 27 -7.96 8.51 -11.66
N GLY A 28 -7.06 8.01 -10.81
CA GLY A 28 -5.67 8.43 -10.74
C GLY A 28 -5.42 9.70 -9.93
N LEU A 29 -6.45 10.25 -9.30
CA LEU A 29 -6.29 11.37 -8.37
C LEU A 29 -5.85 10.89 -6.99
N VAL A 30 -5.10 11.76 -6.31
CA VAL A 30 -4.94 11.74 -4.87
C VAL A 30 -5.79 12.87 -4.30
N LEU A 31 -6.74 12.53 -3.45
CA LEU A 31 -7.62 13.46 -2.77
C LEU A 31 -7.09 13.75 -1.37
N ARG A 32 -7.28 14.98 -0.89
CA ARG A 32 -7.03 15.38 0.49
C ARG A 32 -8.35 15.77 1.14
N TYR A 33 -8.66 15.16 2.28
CA TYR A 33 -9.73 15.59 3.16
C TYR A 33 -9.16 16.52 4.23
N GLN A 34 -9.85 17.63 4.48
CA GLN A 34 -9.60 18.50 5.62
C GLN A 34 -10.91 18.68 6.41
N PRO A 35 -10.90 18.60 7.75
CA PRO A 35 -12.12 18.77 8.55
C PRO A 35 -12.88 20.07 8.29
N THR A 36 -12.16 21.15 8.00
CA THR A 36 -12.74 22.50 7.81
C THR A 36 -13.29 22.74 6.40
N THR A 37 -12.67 22.17 5.37
CA THR A 37 -13.01 22.45 3.95
C THR A 37 -13.53 21.26 3.18
N GLY A 38 -13.52 20.06 3.78
CA GLY A 38 -13.88 18.81 3.12
C GLY A 38 -12.85 18.32 2.10
N TRP A 39 -13.33 17.64 1.06
CA TRP A 39 -12.50 17.01 0.04
C TRP A 39 -11.99 18.01 -1.01
N THR A 40 -10.70 17.88 -1.36
CA THR A 40 -10.03 18.63 -2.43
C THR A 40 -9.14 17.70 -3.24
N THR A 41 -8.91 18.00 -4.52
CA THR A 41 -7.85 17.32 -5.28
C THR A 41 -6.50 17.82 -4.75
N PHE A 42 -5.64 16.89 -4.36
CA PHE A 42 -4.29 17.19 -3.92
C PHE A 42 -3.25 16.93 -5.01
N ALA A 43 -3.29 15.79 -5.68
CA ALA A 43 -2.32 15.49 -6.74
C ALA A 43 -2.91 14.57 -7.80
N PHE A 44 -2.20 14.44 -8.90
CA PHE A 44 -2.38 13.40 -9.91
C PHE A 44 -1.01 12.82 -10.30
N THR A 45 -0.99 11.54 -10.66
CA THR A 45 0.25 10.79 -10.93
C THR A 45 0.61 10.69 -12.41
N SER A 46 -0.37 10.81 -13.30
CA SER A 46 -0.16 10.79 -14.75
C SER A 46 0.04 12.19 -15.32
N PRO A 47 1.15 12.48 -16.03
CA PRO A 47 1.38 13.76 -16.68
C PRO A 47 0.44 14.00 -17.89
N ASN A 48 -0.04 12.94 -18.53
CA ASN A 48 -0.82 13.01 -19.77
C ASN A 48 -2.32 12.82 -19.55
N ARG A 49 -2.79 12.85 -18.30
CA ARG A 49 -4.22 12.74 -17.99
C ARG A 49 -4.99 13.95 -18.54
N SER A 50 -6.23 13.72 -18.96
CA SER A 50 -7.20 14.79 -19.19
C SER A 50 -8.39 14.65 -18.25
N ILE A 51 -9.00 15.77 -17.87
CA ILE A 51 -10.20 15.78 -17.02
C ILE A 51 -11.33 14.98 -17.68
N ALA A 52 -11.51 15.15 -18.99
CA ALA A 52 -12.58 14.49 -19.74
C ALA A 52 -12.43 12.97 -19.79
N LEU A 53 -11.20 12.47 -19.90
CA LEU A 53 -10.94 11.04 -20.00
C LEU A 53 -10.94 10.33 -18.64
N CYS A 54 -10.34 10.97 -17.64
CA CYS A 54 -9.99 10.33 -16.37
C CYS A 54 -10.98 10.60 -15.26
N ASN A 55 -11.39 11.84 -14.99
CA ASN A 55 -12.11 12.17 -13.76
C ASN A 55 -13.43 11.39 -13.62
N GLY A 56 -13.55 10.62 -12.52
CA GLY A 56 -14.69 9.77 -12.22
C GLY A 56 -14.71 8.42 -12.96
N THR A 57 -13.69 8.08 -13.75
CA THR A 57 -13.65 6.79 -14.46
C THR A 57 -13.48 5.63 -13.48
N THR A 58 -14.21 4.54 -13.75
CA THR A 58 -14.03 3.23 -13.09
C THR A 58 -13.52 2.16 -14.07
N ASP A 59 -13.33 2.54 -15.33
CA ASP A 59 -12.80 1.68 -16.39
C ASP A 59 -11.33 1.30 -16.10
N PRO A 60 -11.03 0.01 -15.83
CA PRO A 60 -9.68 -0.44 -15.51
C PRO A 60 -8.69 -0.22 -16.67
N ASP A 61 -9.16 -0.19 -17.93
CA ASP A 61 -8.30 0.00 -19.10
C ASP A 61 -7.73 1.42 -19.21
N LYS A 62 -8.30 2.37 -18.46
CA LYS A 62 -7.76 3.73 -18.38
C LYS A 62 -6.63 3.89 -17.37
N GLY A 63 -6.38 2.90 -16.52
CA GLY A 63 -5.30 2.94 -15.52
C GLY A 63 -3.93 3.37 -16.09
N PRO A 64 -3.44 2.77 -17.20
CA PRO A 64 -2.19 3.19 -17.84
C PRO A 64 -2.14 4.67 -18.26
N ILE A 65 -3.29 5.27 -18.59
CA ILE A 65 -3.37 6.67 -19.01
C ILE A 65 -3.58 7.59 -17.82
N CYS A 66 -4.43 7.21 -16.87
CA CYS A 66 -4.89 8.09 -15.79
C CYS A 66 -4.04 7.97 -14.51
N GLY A 67 -3.33 6.86 -14.35
CA GLY A 67 -2.68 6.46 -13.10
C GLY A 67 -3.64 5.72 -12.17
N ARG A 68 -3.07 5.08 -11.15
CA ARG A 68 -3.81 4.48 -10.04
C ARG A 68 -2.93 4.48 -8.79
N PRO A 69 -3.00 5.54 -7.97
CA PRO A 69 -2.32 5.59 -6.67
C PRO A 69 -2.95 4.54 -5.76
N LEU A 70 -2.15 3.53 -5.38
CA LEU A 70 -2.56 2.46 -4.47
C LEU A 70 -2.01 2.76 -3.07
N GLY A 71 -0.70 2.94 -2.93
CA GLY A 71 -0.05 3.13 -1.63
C GLY A 71 0.32 4.58 -1.35
N LEU A 72 0.07 5.04 -0.13
CA LEU A 72 0.41 6.39 0.32
C LEU A 72 1.11 6.38 1.67
N ALA A 73 2.10 7.26 1.83
CA ALA A 73 2.62 7.64 3.14
C ALA A 73 3.12 9.09 3.14
N TYR A 74 2.80 9.80 4.21
CA TYR A 74 3.16 11.19 4.40
C TYR A 74 4.32 11.29 5.38
N SER A 75 5.33 12.08 5.03
CA SER A 75 6.45 12.38 5.92
C SER A 75 6.18 13.70 6.64
N PRO A 76 5.92 13.70 7.97
CA PRO A 76 5.70 14.94 8.71
C PRO A 76 6.96 15.82 8.77
N PHE A 77 8.15 15.22 8.65
CA PHE A 77 9.42 15.93 8.66
C PHE A 77 9.67 16.72 7.39
N THR A 78 9.45 16.10 6.23
CA THR A 78 9.71 16.72 4.92
C THR A 78 8.48 17.40 4.33
N LYS A 79 7.29 17.12 4.88
CA LYS A 79 5.98 17.53 4.35
C LYS A 79 5.71 17.03 2.93
N LEU A 80 6.30 15.88 2.59
CA LEU A 80 6.13 15.21 1.31
C LEU A 80 5.18 14.02 1.45
N LEU A 81 4.32 13.84 0.45
CA LEU A 81 3.49 12.66 0.27
C LEU A 81 4.15 11.73 -0.75
N TYR A 82 4.58 10.56 -0.32
CA TYR A 82 5.07 9.50 -1.20
C TYR A 82 3.90 8.66 -1.70
N ILE A 83 3.96 8.26 -2.97
CA ILE A 83 2.88 7.62 -3.70
C ILE A 83 3.44 6.40 -4.45
N ALA A 84 2.86 5.23 -4.21
CA ALA A 84 3.03 4.04 -5.04
C ALA A 84 1.86 4.01 -6.02
N ASP A 85 2.15 4.27 -7.30
CA ASP A 85 1.17 4.19 -8.37
C ASP A 85 1.36 2.90 -9.17
N ALA A 86 0.25 2.21 -9.43
CA ALA A 86 0.25 0.93 -10.13
C ALA A 86 0.90 1.01 -11.53
N TYR A 87 0.89 2.16 -12.19
CA TYR A 87 1.37 2.34 -13.56
C TYR A 87 2.56 3.31 -13.67
N TYR A 88 2.70 4.21 -12.70
CA TYR A 88 3.74 5.26 -12.71
C TYR A 88 4.84 5.04 -11.67
N GLY A 89 4.87 3.90 -10.97
CA GLY A 89 5.96 3.53 -10.07
C GLY A 89 5.93 4.29 -8.75
N LEU A 90 7.10 4.72 -8.27
CA LEU A 90 7.22 5.51 -7.05
C LEU A 90 7.26 7.00 -7.39
N LEU A 91 6.39 7.79 -6.77
CA LEU A 91 6.27 9.22 -6.94
C LEU A 91 6.28 9.96 -5.60
N VAL A 92 6.47 11.27 -5.66
CA VAL A 92 6.38 12.18 -4.51
C VAL A 92 5.65 13.47 -4.88
N ALA A 93 4.83 13.99 -3.97
CA ALA A 93 4.13 15.26 -4.10
C ALA A 93 4.40 16.15 -2.89
N ASP A 94 4.60 17.45 -3.14
CA ASP A 94 4.75 18.49 -2.11
C ASP A 94 3.39 19.15 -1.80
N SER A 95 3.40 20.14 -0.89
CA SER A 95 2.19 20.87 -0.51
C SER A 95 1.54 21.69 -1.63
N ASN A 96 2.25 21.93 -2.74
CA ASN A 96 1.70 22.66 -3.89
C ASN A 96 0.86 21.78 -4.80
N GLY A 97 0.91 20.46 -4.61
CA GLY A 97 -0.09 19.47 -5.04
C GLY A 97 -0.72 19.71 -6.41
N ARG A 98 -0.04 19.30 -7.49
CA ARG A 98 -0.63 19.18 -8.84
C ARG A 98 -0.18 17.89 -9.50
N LEU A 99 0.96 17.90 -10.17
CA LEU A 99 1.57 16.70 -10.75
C LEU A 99 2.60 16.13 -9.77
N ALA A 100 2.43 14.88 -9.35
CA ALA A 100 3.43 14.19 -8.55
C ALA A 100 4.70 13.93 -9.40
N THR A 101 5.86 14.08 -8.79
CA THR A 101 7.15 13.83 -9.45
C THR A 101 7.49 12.35 -9.35
N GLN A 102 7.70 11.70 -10.50
CA GLN A 102 8.16 10.32 -10.55
C GLN A 102 9.63 10.23 -10.14
N ILE A 103 9.93 9.40 -9.14
CA ILE A 103 11.27 9.24 -8.55
C ILE A 103 11.88 7.86 -8.78
N ALA A 104 11.07 6.84 -9.09
CA ALA A 104 11.58 5.55 -9.55
C ALA A 104 10.56 4.78 -10.40
N THR A 105 11.04 4.10 -11.44
CA THR A 105 10.23 3.27 -12.36
C THR A 105 10.77 1.86 -12.56
N SER A 106 11.98 1.58 -12.06
CA SER A 106 12.64 0.30 -12.21
C SER A 106 13.65 0.08 -11.10
N ALA A 107 14.06 -1.18 -10.93
CA ALA A 107 15.20 -1.56 -10.10
C ALA A 107 15.98 -2.66 -10.83
N GLU A 108 17.31 -2.55 -10.83
CA GLU A 108 18.21 -3.50 -11.49
C GLU A 108 17.85 -3.76 -12.97
N GLY A 109 17.48 -2.71 -13.70
CA GLY A 109 17.10 -2.81 -15.11
C GLY A 109 15.72 -3.44 -15.38
N GLN A 110 14.99 -3.89 -14.34
CA GLN A 110 13.64 -4.42 -14.47
C GLN A 110 12.60 -3.35 -14.10
N PRO A 111 11.74 -2.92 -15.04
CA PRO A 111 10.62 -2.04 -14.76
C PRO A 111 9.69 -2.56 -13.66
N PHE A 112 9.08 -1.65 -12.92
CA PHE A 112 7.94 -1.98 -12.05
C PHE A 112 6.71 -2.24 -12.90
N VAL A 113 5.84 -3.16 -12.46
CA VAL A 113 4.60 -3.48 -13.18
C VAL A 113 3.37 -3.07 -12.37
N VAL A 114 3.40 -3.23 -11.03
CA VAL A 114 2.32 -2.78 -10.13
C VAL A 114 2.91 -2.37 -8.78
N CYS A 115 3.27 -1.11 -8.61
CA CYS A 115 3.59 -0.61 -7.28
C CYS A 115 2.30 -0.53 -6.44
N ASN A 116 2.23 -1.25 -5.31
CA ASN A 116 1.00 -1.36 -4.51
C ASN A 116 1.07 -0.59 -3.20
N ALA A 117 2.01 -0.91 -2.31
CA ALA A 117 2.09 -0.28 -0.99
C ALA A 117 3.46 0.35 -0.76
N LEU A 118 3.51 1.31 0.16
CA LEU A 118 4.74 1.88 0.68
C LEU A 118 4.61 2.26 2.16
N ASP A 119 5.74 2.33 2.86
CA ASP A 119 5.88 2.90 4.19
C ASP A 119 7.23 3.63 4.31
N ILE A 120 7.30 4.57 5.25
CA ILE A 120 8.47 5.41 5.49
C ILE A 120 9.13 4.96 6.78
N ASP A 121 10.43 4.70 6.72
CA ASP A 121 11.23 4.46 7.91
C ASP A 121 11.31 5.74 8.76
N PRO A 122 10.89 5.69 10.03
CA PRO A 122 10.78 6.88 10.87
C PRO A 122 12.12 7.52 11.22
N PHE A 123 13.24 6.80 11.09
CA PHE A 123 14.58 7.30 11.40
C PHE A 123 15.35 7.73 10.17
N THR A 124 15.31 6.92 9.11
CA THR A 124 16.12 7.18 7.92
C THR A 124 15.38 7.97 6.85
N GLY A 125 14.05 7.98 6.89
CA GLY A 125 13.20 8.54 5.84
C GLY A 125 13.21 7.73 4.55
N ASN A 126 13.90 6.58 4.51
CA ASN A 126 13.90 5.70 3.35
C ASN A 126 12.51 5.11 3.12
N ILE A 127 12.18 4.89 1.85
CA ILE A 127 10.87 4.41 1.45
C ILE A 127 10.96 2.93 1.16
N TYR A 128 10.15 2.12 1.84
CA TYR A 128 10.02 0.70 1.55
C TYR A 128 8.72 0.49 0.83
N PHE A 129 8.76 -0.16 -0.33
CA PHE A 129 7.59 -0.29 -1.19
C PHE A 129 7.56 -1.63 -1.91
N THR A 130 6.38 -2.01 -2.40
CA THR A 130 6.19 -3.26 -3.13
C THR A 130 6.00 -3.03 -4.61
N ASP A 131 6.47 -3.98 -5.41
CA ASP A 131 6.02 -4.22 -6.77
C ASP A 131 5.30 -5.58 -6.75
N ALA A 132 3.98 -5.57 -6.85
CA ALA A 132 3.14 -6.71 -6.49
C ALA A 132 3.36 -7.92 -7.40
N SER A 133 3.60 -7.66 -8.69
CA SER A 133 3.89 -8.64 -9.72
C SER A 133 4.96 -8.08 -10.64
N ALA A 134 5.81 -8.91 -11.24
CA ALA A 134 6.68 -8.51 -12.34
C ALA A 134 6.10 -8.85 -13.72
N VAL A 135 4.88 -9.39 -13.78
CA VAL A 135 4.27 -9.94 -15.00
C VAL A 135 2.89 -9.35 -15.27
N TYR A 136 2.04 -9.28 -14.24
CA TYR A 136 0.63 -8.92 -14.39
C TYR A 136 0.39 -7.51 -13.86
N ASP A 137 -0.05 -6.62 -14.74
CA ASP A 137 -0.55 -5.32 -14.31
C ASP A 137 -1.91 -5.44 -13.57
N LEU A 138 -2.39 -4.33 -13.01
CA LEU A 138 -3.62 -4.32 -12.21
C LEU A 138 -4.86 -4.80 -12.99
N ARG A 139 -4.91 -4.58 -14.32
CA ARG A 139 -5.99 -5.05 -15.20
C ARG A 139 -6.04 -6.56 -15.30
N ASN A 140 -4.88 -7.21 -15.14
CA ASN A 140 -4.72 -8.65 -15.20
C ASN A 140 -4.57 -9.30 -13.81
N SER A 141 -4.97 -8.60 -12.74
CA SER A 141 -4.90 -9.10 -11.36
C SER A 141 -5.61 -10.45 -11.16
N SER A 142 -6.76 -10.68 -11.81
CA SER A 142 -7.45 -11.98 -11.77
C SER A 142 -6.61 -13.12 -12.36
N LYS A 143 -5.84 -12.85 -13.42
CA LYS A 143 -4.91 -13.82 -14.02
C LYS A 143 -3.73 -14.09 -13.10
N ALA A 144 -3.21 -13.07 -12.42
CA ALA A 144 -2.15 -13.25 -11.42
C ALA A 144 -2.61 -14.18 -10.29
N LEU A 145 -3.84 -14.03 -9.82
CA LEU A 145 -4.45 -14.92 -8.81
C LEU A 145 -4.57 -16.36 -9.34
N LEU A 146 -5.10 -16.55 -10.55
CA LEU A 146 -5.27 -17.88 -11.15
C LEU A 146 -3.93 -18.59 -11.43
N ALA A 147 -2.90 -17.82 -11.77
CA ALA A 147 -1.56 -18.33 -12.05
C ALA A 147 -0.73 -18.59 -10.77
N ASN A 148 -1.27 -18.29 -9.59
CA ASN A 148 -0.52 -18.26 -8.33
C ASN A 148 0.78 -17.45 -8.45
N ASP A 149 0.68 -16.24 -9.01
CA ASP A 149 1.82 -15.40 -9.28
C ASP A 149 2.70 -15.22 -8.04
N SER A 150 4.00 -15.38 -8.24
CA SER A 150 5.03 -15.29 -7.22
C SER A 150 6.24 -14.52 -7.71
N THR A 151 6.02 -13.50 -8.55
CA THR A 151 7.07 -12.66 -9.11
C THR A 151 7.25 -11.30 -8.41
N GLY A 152 6.47 -11.05 -7.34
CA GLY A 152 6.50 -9.79 -6.62
C GLY A 152 7.84 -9.51 -5.91
N ARG A 153 8.08 -8.23 -5.60
CA ARG A 153 9.31 -7.72 -5.00
C ARG A 153 9.03 -6.78 -3.83
N LEU A 154 9.91 -6.80 -2.84
CA LEU A 154 10.04 -5.77 -1.81
C LEU A 154 11.26 -4.93 -2.14
N LEU A 155 11.10 -3.61 -2.14
CA LEU A 155 12.12 -2.66 -2.56
C LEU A 155 12.35 -1.59 -1.49
N LYS A 156 13.55 -1.01 -1.49
CA LYS A 156 13.93 0.17 -0.73
C LYS A 156 14.34 1.27 -1.70
N TYR A 157 13.76 2.45 -1.59
CA TYR A 157 14.27 3.69 -2.17
C TYR A 157 15.04 4.45 -1.09
N ASP A 158 16.33 4.67 -1.35
CA ASP A 158 17.19 5.43 -0.46
C ASP A 158 17.13 6.92 -0.80
N VAL A 159 16.52 7.72 0.07
CA VAL A 159 16.22 9.14 -0.20
C VAL A 159 17.47 10.02 -0.28
N ARG A 160 18.63 9.53 0.17
CA ARG A 160 19.90 10.28 0.11
C ARG A 160 20.63 10.05 -1.20
N THR A 161 20.54 8.83 -1.73
CA THR A 161 21.26 8.42 -2.95
C THR A 161 20.36 8.36 -4.18
N ASN A 162 19.05 8.44 -4.00
CA ASN A 162 18.02 8.24 -5.03
C ASN A 162 18.12 6.88 -5.73
N GLN A 163 18.62 5.85 -5.03
CA GLN A 163 18.76 4.50 -5.56
C GLN A 163 17.68 3.58 -5.03
N VAL A 164 17.24 2.65 -5.90
CA VAL A 164 16.35 1.55 -5.51
C VAL A 164 17.15 0.26 -5.36
N THR A 165 16.98 -0.40 -4.22
CA THR A 165 17.52 -1.73 -3.93
C THR A 165 16.38 -2.73 -3.80
N VAL A 166 16.49 -3.90 -4.43
CA VAL A 166 15.55 -5.00 -4.20
C VAL A 166 15.98 -5.78 -2.97
N LEU A 167 15.11 -5.86 -1.97
CA LEU A 167 15.38 -6.55 -0.70
C LEU A 167 14.91 -8.01 -0.73
N LEU A 168 13.72 -8.26 -1.29
CA LEU A 168 13.17 -9.60 -1.47
C LEU A 168 12.59 -9.75 -2.87
N ARG A 169 12.66 -11.00 -3.36
CA ARG A 169 12.10 -11.45 -4.63
C ARG A 169 11.18 -12.63 -4.41
N ASN A 170 10.51 -13.00 -5.48
CA ASN A 170 9.67 -14.18 -5.56
C ASN A 170 8.55 -14.15 -4.50
N LEU A 171 7.95 -12.97 -4.32
CA LEU A 171 6.84 -12.74 -3.41
C LEU A 171 5.51 -13.07 -4.10
N SER A 172 4.65 -13.82 -3.40
CA SER A 172 3.34 -14.27 -3.85
C SER A 172 2.32 -13.14 -3.80
N VAL A 173 2.38 -12.26 -4.80
CA VAL A 173 1.59 -11.02 -4.95
C VAL A 173 1.80 -10.09 -3.74
N ALA A 174 2.85 -9.27 -3.79
CA ALA A 174 3.29 -8.41 -2.68
C ALA A 174 2.47 -7.11 -2.59
N VAL A 175 1.55 -7.03 -1.64
CA VAL A 175 0.54 -5.94 -1.63
C VAL A 175 0.64 -5.01 -0.44
N GLY A 176 1.17 -5.42 0.70
CA GLY A 176 1.30 -4.57 1.88
C GLY A 176 2.73 -4.49 2.37
N VAL A 177 3.10 -3.37 2.98
CA VAL A 177 4.42 -3.15 3.57
C VAL A 177 4.30 -2.29 4.82
N ALA A 178 5.11 -2.59 5.83
CA ALA A 178 5.25 -1.74 7.02
C ALA A 178 6.65 -1.89 7.62
N VAL A 179 7.30 -0.79 7.93
CA VAL A 179 8.58 -0.78 8.67
C VAL A 179 8.26 -0.94 10.16
N SER A 180 9.13 -1.59 10.94
CA SER A 180 8.99 -1.65 12.39
C SER A 180 9.20 -0.29 13.04
N LYS A 181 8.69 -0.11 14.26
CA LYS A 181 8.77 1.18 14.97
C LYS A 181 10.20 1.62 15.23
N ASP A 182 11.09 0.66 15.45
CA ASP A 182 12.52 0.84 15.73
C ASP A 182 13.40 0.82 14.47
N GLY A 183 12.82 0.68 13.27
CA GLY A 183 13.58 0.56 12.01
C GLY A 183 14.40 -0.72 11.90
N GLY A 184 14.17 -1.71 12.76
CA GLY A 184 14.91 -2.98 12.78
C GLY A 184 14.52 -3.95 11.67
N PHE A 185 13.29 -3.91 11.18
CA PHE A 185 12.81 -4.79 10.12
C PHE A 185 11.69 -4.16 9.29
N VAL A 186 11.37 -4.78 8.16
CA VAL A 186 10.22 -4.46 7.31
C VAL A 186 9.39 -5.71 7.07
N LEU A 187 8.06 -5.56 7.16
CA LEU A 187 7.10 -6.61 6.85
C LEU A 187 6.59 -6.44 5.43
N VAL A 188 6.29 -7.56 4.76
CA VAL A 188 5.61 -7.58 3.47
C VAL A 188 4.52 -8.65 3.48
N SER A 189 3.30 -8.29 3.09
CA SER A 189 2.20 -9.26 2.94
C SER A 189 2.19 -9.86 1.54
N GLU A 190 1.90 -11.16 1.49
CA GLU A 190 1.80 -11.93 0.27
C GLU A 190 0.38 -12.43 0.12
N PHE A 191 -0.36 -11.75 -0.76
CA PHE A 191 -1.80 -11.92 -0.91
C PHE A 191 -2.17 -13.35 -1.30
N VAL A 192 -1.50 -13.90 -2.31
CA VAL A 192 -1.75 -15.28 -2.78
C VAL A 192 -1.11 -16.29 -1.82
N GLY A 193 0.05 -15.94 -1.26
CA GLY A 193 0.82 -16.82 -0.37
C GLY A 193 0.23 -16.98 1.04
N ASN A 194 -0.82 -16.22 1.39
CA ASN A 194 -1.48 -16.22 2.71
C ASN A 194 -0.50 -16.12 3.88
N ARG A 195 0.51 -15.26 3.73
CA ARG A 195 1.58 -15.09 4.72
C ARG A 195 2.11 -13.67 4.75
N ILE A 196 2.82 -13.36 5.82
CA ILE A 196 3.62 -12.15 5.98
C ILE A 196 5.06 -12.57 6.15
N ARG A 197 5.96 -12.01 5.33
CA ARG A 197 7.40 -12.16 5.46
C ARG A 197 7.99 -10.95 6.18
N ARG A 198 9.04 -11.18 6.96
CA ARG A 198 9.86 -10.15 7.59
C ARG A 198 11.24 -10.15 6.95
N TYR A 199 11.75 -8.98 6.63
CA TYR A 199 13.13 -8.74 6.23
C TYR A 199 13.84 -7.89 7.28
N TRP A 200 14.96 -8.36 7.79
CA TRP A 200 15.74 -7.68 8.83
C TRP A 200 16.60 -6.59 8.20
N LEU A 201 16.43 -5.36 8.68
CA LEU A 201 17.18 -4.18 8.22
C LEU A 201 18.46 -3.98 9.03
N THR A 202 18.42 -4.30 10.32
CA THR A 202 19.54 -4.10 11.25
C THR A 202 19.76 -5.31 12.16
N GLY A 203 20.81 -5.24 12.98
CA GLY A 203 21.17 -6.28 13.94
C GLY A 203 21.84 -7.50 13.30
N ARG A 204 22.00 -8.57 14.07
CA ARG A 204 22.72 -9.79 13.66
C ARG A 204 22.11 -10.53 12.46
N ASN A 205 20.84 -10.28 12.19
CA ASN A 205 20.09 -10.91 11.10
C ASN A 205 19.96 -9.98 9.88
N ALA A 206 20.57 -8.80 9.87
CA ALA A 206 20.44 -7.83 8.79
C ALA A 206 20.71 -8.48 7.41
N GLY A 207 19.83 -8.21 6.44
CA GLY A 207 19.91 -8.81 5.11
C GLY A 207 19.22 -10.16 4.96
N THR A 208 18.69 -10.74 6.04
CA THR A 208 17.97 -12.02 6.01
C THR A 208 16.46 -11.85 6.15
N SER A 209 15.71 -12.91 5.91
CA SER A 209 14.25 -12.92 6.05
C SER A 209 13.70 -14.20 6.65
N ASP A 210 12.56 -14.09 7.32
CA ASP A 210 11.80 -15.20 7.89
C ASP A 210 10.28 -15.03 7.67
N ILE A 211 9.52 -16.08 7.96
CA ILE A 211 8.06 -16.01 7.99
C ILE A 211 7.63 -15.37 9.31
N PHE A 212 7.04 -14.19 9.23
CA PHE A 212 6.52 -13.46 10.39
C PHE A 212 5.16 -14.00 10.83
N LEU A 213 4.30 -14.32 9.87
CA LEU A 213 2.95 -14.84 10.09
C LEU A 213 2.54 -15.77 8.95
N SER A 214 2.05 -16.96 9.28
CA SER A 214 1.48 -17.93 8.32
C SER A 214 0.46 -18.86 8.98
N ASN A 215 -0.49 -19.41 8.22
CA ASN A 215 -1.37 -20.53 8.63
C ASN A 215 -2.27 -20.27 9.86
N LEU A 216 -2.98 -19.13 9.92
CA LEU A 216 -3.81 -18.75 11.09
C LEU A 216 -5.29 -18.47 10.74
N ASN A 217 -5.87 -19.18 9.77
CA ASN A 217 -7.22 -18.91 9.24
C ASN A 217 -7.43 -17.47 8.72
N ILE A 218 -6.31 -16.80 8.42
CA ILE A 218 -6.24 -15.51 7.77
C ILE A 218 -5.80 -15.76 6.34
N LEU A 219 -6.60 -15.28 5.40
CA LEU A 219 -6.36 -15.36 3.98
C LEU A 219 -6.17 -13.96 3.40
N ARG A 220 -5.46 -13.89 2.28
CA ARG A 220 -5.35 -12.68 1.47
C ARG A 220 -4.92 -11.46 2.29
N PRO A 221 -3.83 -11.55 3.08
CA PRO A 221 -3.33 -10.39 3.82
C PRO A 221 -2.98 -9.27 2.83
N ASN A 222 -3.49 -8.08 3.10
CA ASN A 222 -3.37 -6.90 2.27
C ASN A 222 -2.49 -5.84 2.97
N ASN A 223 -2.82 -4.54 2.88
CA ASN A 223 -2.00 -3.48 3.50
C ASN A 223 -1.77 -3.76 5.00
N ILE A 224 -0.54 -3.46 5.41
CA ILE A 224 -0.06 -3.54 6.79
C ILE A 224 0.15 -2.11 7.26
N LYS A 225 -0.43 -1.71 8.38
CA LYS A 225 -0.20 -0.40 8.99
C LYS A 225 0.32 -0.56 10.41
N ARG A 226 1.50 0.01 10.67
CA ARG A 226 2.08 0.13 12.00
C ARG A 226 1.24 1.11 12.83
N THR A 227 1.01 0.79 14.10
CA THR A 227 0.41 1.72 15.06
C THR A 227 1.49 2.45 15.86
N SER A 228 1.12 3.53 16.54
CA SER A 228 1.99 4.21 17.49
C SER A 228 2.55 3.35 18.63
N LEU A 229 1.92 2.20 18.94
CA LEU A 229 2.45 1.25 19.93
C LEU A 229 3.50 0.30 19.35
N GLY A 230 3.68 0.27 18.02
CA GLY A 230 4.64 -0.58 17.31
C GLY A 230 4.08 -1.92 16.84
N ASP A 231 2.84 -2.25 17.20
CA ASP A 231 2.14 -3.38 16.60
C ASP A 231 1.55 -3.03 15.23
N PHE A 232 1.03 -4.04 14.54
CA PHE A 232 0.60 -3.95 13.15
C PHE A 232 -0.87 -4.31 13.01
N LEU A 233 -1.58 -3.51 12.23
CA LEU A 233 -2.92 -3.81 11.74
C LEU A 233 -2.81 -4.30 10.29
N ILE A 234 -3.47 -5.41 10.00
CA ILE A 234 -3.47 -6.04 8.68
C ILE A 234 -4.91 -6.17 8.22
N ALA A 235 -5.20 -5.65 7.03
CA ALA A 235 -6.46 -5.93 6.34
C ALA A 235 -6.36 -7.33 5.73
N ALA A 236 -7.35 -8.18 5.96
CA ALA A 236 -7.32 -9.55 5.45
C ALA A 236 -8.74 -10.11 5.33
N ALA A 237 -8.84 -11.40 5.01
CA ALA A 237 -10.07 -12.16 5.02
C ALA A 237 -9.97 -13.39 5.93
N THR A 238 -11.12 -13.89 6.37
CA THR A 238 -11.30 -15.24 6.90
C THR A 238 -12.38 -15.96 6.09
N VAL A 239 -12.56 -17.26 6.29
CA VAL A 239 -13.60 -18.05 5.60
C VAL A 239 -14.75 -18.30 6.55
N ARG A 240 -15.95 -17.97 6.10
CA ARG A 240 -17.19 -18.36 6.76
C ARG A 240 -17.40 -19.87 6.57
N GLN A 241 -17.42 -20.63 7.67
CA GLN A 241 -17.42 -22.09 7.60
C GLN A 241 -18.64 -22.68 6.86
N ASP A 242 -19.81 -22.06 7.00
CA ASP A 242 -21.09 -22.54 6.45
C ASP A 242 -21.23 -22.38 4.92
N SER A 243 -20.71 -21.30 4.38
CA SER A 243 -20.95 -20.82 3.01
C SER A 243 -19.67 -20.73 2.18
N GLN A 244 -18.51 -20.94 2.81
CA GLN A 244 -17.19 -20.82 2.21
C GLN A 244 -16.93 -19.42 1.60
N THR A 245 -17.67 -18.41 2.08
CA THR A 245 -17.53 -17.02 1.64
C THR A 245 -16.41 -16.34 2.41
N LEU A 246 -15.73 -15.40 1.74
CA LEU A 246 -14.72 -14.57 2.39
C LEU A 246 -15.38 -13.48 3.23
N VAL A 247 -14.89 -13.34 4.45
CA VAL A 247 -15.32 -12.33 5.41
C VAL A 247 -14.16 -11.37 5.66
N PRO A 248 -14.32 -10.05 5.45
CA PRO A 248 -13.26 -9.08 5.72
C PRO A 248 -12.97 -9.02 7.22
N VAL A 249 -11.69 -9.04 7.58
CA VAL A 249 -11.23 -8.95 8.96
C VAL A 249 -10.11 -7.94 9.12
N ARG A 250 -10.05 -7.33 10.29
CA ARG A 250 -8.87 -6.63 10.81
C ARG A 250 -8.11 -7.57 11.72
N VAL A 251 -6.84 -7.79 11.44
CA VAL A 251 -5.94 -8.58 12.30
C VAL A 251 -4.96 -7.63 12.97
N ARG A 252 -4.80 -7.75 14.29
CA ARG A 252 -3.79 -7.02 15.08
C ARG A 252 -2.71 -7.98 15.52
N VAL A 253 -1.45 -7.66 15.21
CA VAL A 253 -0.28 -8.53 15.43
C VAL A 253 0.84 -7.72 16.07
N ASN A 254 1.43 -8.23 17.15
CA ASN A 254 2.56 -7.57 17.80
C ASN A 254 3.89 -7.79 17.04
N GLU A 255 4.96 -7.13 17.47
CA GLU A 255 6.30 -7.22 16.84
C GLU A 255 6.94 -8.62 16.87
N LEU A 256 6.38 -9.55 17.66
CA LEU A 256 6.80 -10.95 17.74
C LEU A 256 5.99 -11.87 16.81
N GLY A 257 5.08 -11.33 15.99
CA GLY A 257 4.23 -12.12 15.10
C GLY A 257 3.05 -12.80 15.80
N ARG A 258 2.69 -12.39 17.03
CA ARG A 258 1.54 -12.97 17.75
C ARG A 258 0.28 -12.15 17.48
N ILE A 259 -0.77 -12.82 17.02
CA ILE A 259 -2.10 -12.21 16.86
C ILE A 259 -2.67 -11.90 18.24
N SER A 260 -3.01 -10.64 18.49
CA SER A 260 -3.68 -10.21 19.71
C SER A 260 -5.18 -10.03 19.53
N ALA A 261 -5.64 -9.79 18.29
CA ALA A 261 -7.06 -9.69 17.98
C ALA A 261 -7.33 -9.94 16.48
N THR A 262 -8.44 -10.62 16.19
CA THR A 262 -9.04 -10.69 14.84
C THR A 262 -10.48 -10.22 14.95
N VAL A 263 -10.85 -9.19 14.20
CA VAL A 263 -12.19 -8.58 14.26
C VAL A 263 -12.84 -8.68 12.89
N SER A 264 -14.02 -9.31 12.84
CA SER A 264 -14.87 -9.31 11.64
C SER A 264 -15.38 -7.91 11.35
N LEU A 265 -15.35 -7.54 10.07
CA LEU A 265 -15.87 -6.29 9.55
C LEU A 265 -17.08 -6.50 8.63
N GLU A 266 -17.67 -7.69 8.69
CA GLU A 266 -18.82 -8.06 7.86
C GLU A 266 -20.04 -7.17 8.09
N ALA A 267 -20.27 -6.74 9.33
CA ALA A 267 -21.37 -5.85 9.66
C ALA A 267 -21.28 -4.50 8.92
N GLN A 268 -20.06 -4.07 8.57
CA GLN A 268 -19.80 -2.80 7.88
C GLN A 268 -19.66 -2.97 6.36
N TYR A 269 -19.06 -4.06 5.89
CA TYR A 269 -18.67 -4.23 4.49
C TYR A 269 -19.27 -5.46 3.79
N GLY A 270 -20.07 -6.26 4.50
CA GLY A 270 -20.57 -7.53 4.00
C GLY A 270 -19.42 -8.46 3.62
N SER A 271 -19.48 -9.01 2.41
CA SER A 271 -18.42 -9.85 1.81
C SER A 271 -17.37 -9.05 1.01
N THR A 272 -17.46 -7.72 1.00
CA THR A 272 -16.51 -6.87 0.28
C THR A 272 -15.16 -6.92 0.98
N LEU A 273 -14.12 -7.37 0.27
CA LEU A 273 -12.76 -7.33 0.80
C LEU A 273 -12.29 -5.88 0.98
N ILE A 274 -11.49 -5.68 2.02
CA ILE A 274 -10.88 -4.39 2.33
C ILE A 274 -9.39 -4.43 1.98
N SER A 275 -8.86 -3.31 1.49
CA SER A 275 -7.43 -3.15 1.21
C SER A 275 -6.65 -2.77 2.45
N GLU A 276 -7.24 -1.96 3.33
CA GLU A 276 -6.51 -1.33 4.44
C GLU A 276 -7.37 -1.17 5.70
N VAL A 277 -6.69 -1.23 6.84
CA VAL A 277 -7.20 -0.90 8.16
C VAL A 277 -6.14 -0.09 8.89
N GLN A 278 -6.55 1.00 9.50
CA GLN A 278 -5.65 1.85 10.27
C GLN A 278 -6.34 2.32 11.55
N GLN A 279 -5.56 2.50 12.60
CA GLN A 279 -6.05 3.13 13.81
C GLN A 279 -6.32 4.61 13.51
N SER A 280 -7.52 5.08 13.87
CA SER A 280 -7.81 6.52 13.86
C SER A 280 -6.90 7.19 14.89
N GLY A 281 -5.93 7.97 14.42
CA GLY A 281 -4.99 8.70 15.25
C GLY A 281 -3.71 7.92 15.62
N LEU A 282 -2.57 8.57 15.34
CA LEU A 282 -1.17 8.18 15.60
C LEU A 282 -0.69 6.92 14.85
N SER A 283 -0.13 7.14 13.66
CA SER A 283 0.96 6.35 13.06
C SER A 283 2.32 6.86 13.53
#